data_AF-D4MKK9-F1
#
_entry.id   AF-D4MKK9-F1
#
_cell.length_a   1.000
_cell.length_b   1.000
_cell.length_c   1.000
_cell.angle_alpha   90.00
_cell.angle_beta   90.00
_cell.angle_gamma   90.00
#
_symmetry.space_group_name_H-M   'P 1'
#
loop_
_entity.id
_entity.type
_entity.pdbx_description
1 polymer ?
#
loop_
_entity_poly.entity_id
_entity_poly.type
_entity_poly.pdbx_seq_one_letter_code
_entity_poly.pdbx_strand_id
1 'polypeptide(L)'
;MKINFKSPFHRKAFVKFISENIANPYCCRREYVAAVFLLSADKFLWKRACASLTVHSMKFDELDLTGISIEGYALFMAAKSIYRGGAGVSLNELCDVNLIDDATALTIFAGVMLVRKGIGLLNWRTI
;
A
#
# COMPACT_ATOMS: atom_id res chain seq x y z
N MET A 1 -11.08 10.38 11.74
CA MET A 1 -11.40 9.12 11.02
C MET A 1 -10.18 8.20 11.11
N LYS A 2 -10.35 6.97 11.57
CA LYS A 2 -9.27 5.96 11.57
C LYS A 2 -9.40 5.09 10.33
N ILE A 3 -8.27 4.68 9.77
CA ILE A 3 -8.19 3.85 8.56
C ILE A 3 -8.04 2.38 8.97
N ASN A 4 -8.78 1.52 8.27
CA ASN A 4 -8.74 0.07 8.48
C ASN A 4 -7.83 -0.62 7.46
N PHE A 5 -7.29 -1.78 7.84
CA PHE A 5 -6.59 -2.67 6.93
C PHE A 5 -7.59 -3.48 6.11
N LYS A 6 -7.30 -3.71 4.83
CA LYS A 6 -8.09 -4.55 3.91
C LYS A 6 -8.44 -5.93 4.48
N SER A 7 -7.49 -6.55 5.20
CA SER A 7 -7.63 -7.90 5.73
C SER A 7 -6.68 -8.15 6.91
N PRO A 8 -6.87 -9.25 7.67
CA PRO A 8 -5.92 -9.64 8.71
C PRO A 8 -4.51 -9.90 8.16
N PHE A 9 -4.41 -10.44 6.95
CA PHE A 9 -3.12 -10.62 6.26
C PHE A 9 -2.45 -9.27 5.99
N HIS A 10 -3.20 -8.31 5.44
CA HIS A 10 -2.70 -6.98 5.15
C HIS A 10 -2.10 -6.34 6.42
N ARG A 11 -2.85 -6.36 7.53
CA ARG A 11 -2.35 -5.85 8.82
C ARG A 11 -1.06 -6.55 9.24
N LYS A 12 -1.04 -7.89 9.21
CA LYS A 12 0.14 -8.68 9.63
C LYS A 12 1.37 -8.35 8.77
N ALA A 13 1.22 -8.31 7.44
CA ALA A 13 2.30 -8.03 6.51
C ALA A 13 2.87 -6.62 6.73
N PHE A 14 2.00 -5.60 6.77
CA PHE A 14 2.39 -4.22 7.03
C PHE A 14 3.10 -4.05 8.37
N VAL A 15 2.46 -4.47 9.47
CA VAL A 15 2.99 -4.26 10.83
C VAL A 15 4.32 -4.96 11.01
N LYS A 16 4.47 -6.18 10.50
CA LYS A 16 5.73 -6.92 10.54
C LYS A 16 6.84 -6.13 9.82
N PHE A 17 6.60 -5.75 8.57
CA PHE A 17 7.61 -5.03 7.79
C PHE A 17 8.02 -3.71 8.46
N ILE A 18 7.04 -2.89 8.86
CA ILE A 18 7.29 -1.58 9.49
C ILE A 18 8.08 -1.75 10.79
N SER A 19 7.73 -2.73 11.63
CA SER A 19 8.37 -2.91 12.95
C SER A 19 9.80 -3.48 12.83
N GLU A 20 10.06 -4.32 11.84
CA GLU A 20 11.39 -4.93 11.61
C GLU A 20 12.35 -4.00 10.85
N ASN A 21 11.83 -3.13 9.98
CA ASN A 21 12.67 -2.37 9.04
C ASN A 21 12.67 -0.86 9.28
N ILE A 22 11.79 -0.30 10.11
CA ILE A 22 11.67 1.14 10.28
C ILE A 22 11.71 1.52 11.76
N ALA A 23 12.82 2.10 12.20
CA ALA A 23 13.04 2.52 13.58
C ALA A 23 11.95 3.49 14.10
N ASN A 24 11.56 4.47 13.27
CA ASN A 24 10.44 5.35 13.57
C ASN A 24 9.61 5.68 12.31
N PRO A 25 8.46 5.01 12.09
CA PRO A 25 7.64 5.25 10.90
C PRO A 25 6.93 6.62 10.89
N TYR A 26 6.89 7.35 12.01
CA TYR A 26 6.40 8.73 12.03
C TYR A 26 7.40 9.72 11.41
N CYS A 27 8.69 9.38 11.40
CA CYS A 27 9.75 10.16 10.78
C CYS A 27 10.09 9.69 9.35
N CYS A 28 9.50 8.57 8.90
CA CYS A 28 9.70 8.05 7.56
C CYS A 28 8.93 8.87 6.52
N ARG A 29 9.39 8.86 5.26
CA ARG A 29 8.67 9.48 4.14
C ARG A 29 7.27 8.89 4.04
N ARG A 30 6.25 9.75 4.04
CA ARG A 30 4.85 9.32 4.10
C ARG A 30 4.45 8.54 2.85
N GLU A 31 5.01 8.90 1.69
CA GLU A 31 4.83 8.21 0.42
C GLU A 31 5.38 6.78 0.48
N TYR A 32 6.53 6.58 1.15
CA TYR A 32 7.10 5.26 1.35
C TYR A 32 6.20 4.40 2.25
N VAL A 33 5.76 4.94 3.38
CA VAL A 33 4.84 4.21 4.29
C VAL A 33 3.52 3.87 3.60
N ALA A 34 2.96 4.81 2.82
CA ALA A 34 1.74 4.58 2.05
C ALA A 34 1.95 3.52 0.95
N ALA A 35 3.09 3.52 0.26
CA ALA A 35 3.42 2.49 -0.72
C ALA A 35 3.50 1.10 -0.07
N VAL A 36 4.20 0.97 1.07
CA VAL A 36 4.28 -0.30 1.81
C VAL A 36 2.89 -0.78 2.23
N PHE A 37 2.03 0.12 2.73
CA PHE A 37 0.64 -0.18 3.06
C PHE A 37 -0.10 -0.80 1.86
N LEU A 38 -0.12 -0.11 0.72
CA LEU A 38 -0.82 -0.58 -0.48
C LEU A 38 -0.28 -1.92 -1.01
N LEU A 39 1.03 -2.09 -1.06
CA LEU A 39 1.66 -3.32 -1.57
C LEU A 39 1.41 -4.52 -0.66
N SER A 40 1.26 -4.28 0.64
CA SER A 40 0.98 -5.33 1.62
C SER A 40 -0.49 -5.76 1.65
N ALA A 41 -1.38 -5.07 0.92
CA ALA A 41 -2.82 -5.31 0.95
C ALA A 41 -3.27 -6.57 0.20
N ASP A 42 -2.45 -7.07 -0.73
CA ASP A 42 -2.67 -8.33 -1.43
C ASP A 42 -1.52 -9.31 -1.18
N LYS A 43 -1.84 -10.60 -0.99
CA LYS A 43 -0.85 -11.62 -0.63
C LYS A 43 0.12 -11.93 -1.77
N PHE A 44 -0.39 -12.00 -3.00
CA PHE A 44 0.43 -12.32 -4.16
C PHE A 44 1.31 -11.15 -4.56
N LEU A 45 0.80 -9.93 -4.46
CA LEU A 45 1.55 -8.69 -4.63
C LEU A 45 2.64 -8.56 -3.56
N TRP A 46 2.29 -8.73 -2.29
CA TRP A 46 3.23 -8.60 -1.18
C TRP A 46 4.42 -9.55 -1.32
N LYS A 47 4.17 -10.81 -1.71
CA LYS A 47 5.22 -11.81 -1.90
C LYS A 47 6.28 -11.38 -2.93
N ARG A 48 5.88 -10.62 -3.96
CA ARG A 48 6.81 -10.08 -4.97
C ARG A 48 7.44 -8.79 -4.51
N ALA A 49 6.65 -7.90 -3.91
CA ALA A 49 7.09 -6.57 -3.53
C ALA A 49 8.04 -6.56 -2.34
N CYS A 50 7.87 -7.45 -1.35
CA CYS A 50 8.63 -7.38 -0.10
C CYS A 50 10.13 -7.55 -0.28
N ALA A 51 10.58 -8.30 -1.29
CA ALA A 51 12.00 -8.48 -1.60
C ALA A 51 12.63 -7.24 -2.26
N SER A 52 11.83 -6.42 -2.92
CA SER A 52 12.27 -5.18 -3.60
C SER A 52 12.18 -3.94 -2.70
N LEU A 53 11.73 -4.10 -1.46
CA LEU A 53 11.68 -3.05 -0.44
C LEU A 53 12.99 -3.00 0.36
N THR A 54 13.56 -1.81 0.48
CA THR A 54 14.67 -1.50 1.40
C THR A 54 14.16 -0.55 2.48
N VAL A 55 14.91 -0.33 3.56
CA VAL A 55 14.56 0.55 4.70
C VAL A 55 14.01 1.93 4.27
N HIS A 56 14.46 2.48 3.14
CA HIS A 56 14.07 3.83 2.69
C HIS A 56 13.68 3.96 1.21
N SER A 57 13.75 2.88 0.43
CA SER A 57 13.51 2.96 -1.01
C SER A 57 12.84 1.71 -1.55
N MET A 58 12.21 1.87 -2.71
CA MET A 58 11.56 0.78 -3.43
C MET A 58 11.87 0.87 -4.92
N LYS A 59 12.18 -0.28 -5.51
CA LYS A 59 12.40 -0.42 -6.95
C LYS A 59 11.18 -1.01 -7.64
N PHE A 60 10.26 -0.14 -8.07
CA PHE A 60 9.01 -0.56 -8.72
C PHE A 60 9.21 -1.21 -10.10
N ASP A 61 10.28 -0.86 -10.82
CA ASP A 61 10.48 -1.34 -12.20
C ASP A 61 11.09 -2.76 -12.25
N GLU A 62 11.55 -3.29 -11.12
CA GLU A 62 12.09 -4.66 -11.01
C GLU A 62 11.02 -5.68 -10.54
N LEU A 63 9.77 -5.25 -10.37
CA LEU A 63 8.71 -6.05 -9.74
C LEU A 63 7.99 -6.89 -10.81
N ASP A 64 8.09 -8.22 -10.71
CA ASP A 64 7.34 -9.13 -11.58
C ASP A 64 5.85 -9.13 -11.21
N LEU A 65 4.99 -8.69 -12.14
CA LEU A 65 3.54 -8.62 -11.96
C LEU A 65 2.79 -9.80 -12.58
N THR A 66 3.51 -10.77 -13.13
CA THR A 66 2.90 -11.93 -13.80
C THR A 66 2.01 -12.70 -12.83
N GLY A 67 0.72 -12.86 -13.17
CA GLY A 67 -0.26 -13.57 -12.34
C GLY A 67 -0.76 -12.81 -11.11
N ILE A 68 -0.55 -11.49 -11.05
CA ILE A 68 -1.23 -10.61 -10.08
C ILE A 68 -2.69 -10.39 -10.52
N SER A 69 -3.61 -10.33 -9.55
CA SER A 69 -5.03 -10.03 -9.84
C SER A 69 -5.22 -8.59 -10.29
N ILE A 70 -6.39 -8.27 -10.85
CA ILE A 70 -6.73 -6.91 -11.26
C ILE A 70 -6.63 -5.94 -10.07
N GLU A 71 -7.11 -6.33 -8.90
CA GLU A 71 -7.05 -5.54 -7.67
C GLU A 71 -5.61 -5.38 -7.17
N GLY A 72 -4.81 -6.45 -7.24
CA GLY A 72 -3.39 -6.38 -6.92
C GLY A 72 -2.63 -5.44 -7.86
N TYR A 73 -2.99 -5.42 -9.14
CA TYR A 73 -2.42 -4.49 -10.12
C TYR A 73 -2.83 -3.05 -9.82
N ALA A 74 -4.09 -2.80 -9.48
CA ALA A 74 -4.57 -1.48 -9.05
C ALA A 74 -3.83 -0.97 -7.81
N LEU A 75 -3.63 -1.83 -6.81
CA LEU A 75 -2.83 -1.53 -5.61
C LEU A 75 -1.38 -1.19 -5.96
N PHE A 76 -0.76 -1.94 -6.86
CA PHE A 76 0.59 -1.67 -7.36
C PHE A 76 0.68 -0.30 -8.05
N MET A 77 -0.24 -0.02 -8.97
CA MET A 77 -0.26 1.25 -9.71
C MET A 77 -0.48 2.44 -8.79
N ALA A 78 -1.38 2.32 -7.81
CA ALA A 78 -1.59 3.33 -6.78
C ALA A 78 -0.34 3.54 -5.92
N ALA A 79 0.32 2.46 -5.48
CA ALA A 79 1.56 2.54 -4.70
C ALA A 79 2.68 3.24 -5.48
N LYS A 80 2.85 2.87 -6.76
CA LYS A 80 3.88 3.44 -7.66
C LYS A 80 3.66 4.93 -7.89
N SER A 81 2.42 5.33 -8.15
CA SER A 81 2.04 6.72 -8.36
C SER A 81 2.24 7.57 -7.11
N ILE A 82 1.76 7.10 -5.95
CA ILE A 82 1.97 7.79 -4.67
C ILE A 82 3.45 7.95 -4.37
N TYR A 83 4.25 6.90 -4.59
CA TYR A 83 5.69 6.94 -4.30
C TYR A 83 6.46 7.92 -5.19
N ARG A 84 6.10 8.02 -6.47
CA ARG A 84 6.77 8.88 -7.46
C ARG A 84 6.19 10.28 -7.56
N GLY A 85 5.03 10.55 -6.94
CA GLY A 85 4.32 11.83 -7.07
C GLY A 85 3.66 12.04 -8.44
N GLY A 86 3.31 10.96 -9.14
CA GLY A 86 2.70 11.01 -10.48
C GLY A 86 1.19 10.72 -10.48
N ALA A 87 0.52 10.96 -11.61
CA ALA A 87 -0.85 10.48 -11.85
C ALA A 87 -0.81 8.95 -12.00
N GLY A 88 -1.56 8.24 -11.15
CA GLY A 88 -1.63 6.77 -11.14
C GLY A 88 -2.95 6.29 -11.69
N VAL A 89 -3.78 5.76 -10.79
CA VAL A 89 -5.12 5.27 -11.09
C VAL A 89 -6.10 6.45 -11.07
N SER A 90 -6.90 6.59 -12.14
CA SER A 90 -7.94 7.60 -12.22
C SER A 90 -9.11 7.29 -11.28
N LEU A 91 -9.87 8.32 -10.90
CA LEU A 91 -11.06 8.12 -10.06
C LEU A 91 -12.11 7.24 -10.76
N ASN A 92 -12.23 7.34 -12.09
CA ASN A 92 -13.15 6.51 -12.88
C ASN A 92 -12.75 5.03 -12.82
N GLU A 93 -11.47 4.71 -12.95
CA GLU A 93 -10.98 3.33 -12.81
C GLU A 93 -11.20 2.80 -11.37
N LEU A 94 -11.05 3.65 -10.35
CA LEU A 94 -11.32 3.28 -8.95
C LEU A 94 -12.80 3.04 -8.64
N CYS A 95 -13.70 3.67 -9.41
CA CYS A 95 -15.14 3.59 -9.20
C CYS A 95 -15.82 2.55 -10.12
N ASP A 96 -15.08 1.84 -10.97
CA ASP A 96 -15.64 0.73 -11.73
C ASP A 96 -15.74 -0.52 -10.86
N VAL A 97 -16.93 -0.72 -10.30
CA VAL A 97 -17.27 -1.85 -9.42
C VAL A 97 -17.14 -3.23 -10.10
N ASN A 98 -17.09 -3.28 -11.44
CA ASN A 98 -16.84 -4.53 -12.16
C ASN A 98 -15.36 -4.89 -12.20
N LEU A 99 -14.47 -3.93 -11.90
CA LEU A 99 -13.02 -4.07 -11.99
C LEU A 99 -12.36 -4.07 -10.62
N ILE A 100 -12.84 -3.24 -9.69
CA ILE A 100 -12.24 -3.03 -8.37
C ILE A 100 -13.32 -3.15 -7.29
N ASP A 101 -13.10 -4.05 -6.34
CA ASP A 101 -13.98 -4.18 -5.17
C ASP A 101 -13.87 -2.97 -4.21
N ASP A 102 -14.95 -2.72 -3.44
CA ASP A 102 -15.00 -1.62 -2.47
C ASP A 102 -13.83 -1.68 -1.48
N ALA A 103 -13.42 -2.88 -1.07
CA ALA A 103 -12.33 -3.07 -0.13
C ALA A 103 -10.99 -2.57 -0.70
N THR A 104 -10.73 -2.79 -1.99
CA THR A 104 -9.54 -2.33 -2.70
C THR A 104 -9.61 -0.82 -2.94
N ALA A 105 -10.75 -0.31 -3.39
CA ALA A 105 -10.95 1.13 -3.58
C ALA A 105 -10.74 1.91 -2.27
N LEU A 106 -11.32 1.46 -1.17
CA LEU A 106 -11.12 2.03 0.17
C LEU A 106 -9.66 1.91 0.64
N THR A 107 -8.98 0.82 0.28
CA THR A 107 -7.56 0.63 0.59
C THR A 107 -6.68 1.61 -0.19
N ILE A 108 -6.99 1.87 -1.46
CA ILE A 108 -6.29 2.88 -2.27
C ILE A 108 -6.52 4.28 -1.69
N PHE A 109 -7.77 4.62 -1.35
CA PHE A 109 -8.11 5.89 -0.69
C PHE A 109 -7.36 6.05 0.64
N ALA A 110 -7.27 4.98 1.42
CA ALA A 110 -6.50 4.93 2.65
C ALA A 110 -5.00 5.23 2.43
N GLY A 111 -4.41 4.65 1.37
CA GLY A 111 -3.04 4.97 0.94
C GLY A 111 -2.85 6.47 0.67
N VAL A 112 -3.78 7.11 -0.04
CA VAL A 112 -3.74 8.55 -0.31
C VAL A 112 -3.83 9.37 1.00
N MET A 113 -4.70 8.96 1.93
CA MET A 113 -4.82 9.63 3.23
C MET A 113 -3.57 9.49 4.10
N LEU A 114 -2.85 8.36 4.01
CA LEU A 114 -1.57 8.16 4.68
C LEU A 114 -0.51 9.15 4.23
N VAL A 115 -0.47 9.51 2.94
CA VAL A 115 0.44 10.56 2.44
C VAL A 115 0.11 11.91 3.09
N ARG A 116 -1.19 12.24 3.19
CA ARG A 116 -1.65 13.55 3.68
C ARG A 116 -1.50 13.71 5.20
N LYS A 117 -1.77 12.66 5.98
CA LYS A 117 -1.90 12.73 7.44
C LYS A 117 -0.91 11.84 8.21
N GLY A 118 -0.19 10.97 7.51
CA GLY A 118 0.80 10.06 8.10
C GLY A 118 0.20 8.81 8.74
N ILE A 119 1.09 7.95 9.25
CA ILE A 119 0.77 6.63 9.79
C ILE A 119 -0.12 6.65 11.04
N GLY A 120 -0.25 7.81 11.72
CA GLY A 120 -1.12 7.97 12.89
C GLY A 120 -2.62 7.76 12.59
N LEU A 121 -3.03 7.70 11.33
CA LEU A 121 -4.39 7.31 10.94
C LEU A 121 -4.66 5.80 11.11
N LEU A 122 -3.62 4.96 11.20
CA LEU A 122 -3.75 3.52 11.36
C LEU A 122 -3.70 3.13 12.84
N ASN A 123 -4.55 2.18 13.23
CA ASN A 123 -4.38 1.43 14.48
C ASN A 123 -3.35 0.31 14.27
N TRP A 124 -2.10 0.67 13.98
CA TRP A 124 -1.06 -0.31 13.61
C TRP A 124 -0.28 -0.87 14.82
N ARG A 125 -0.38 -0.22 16.00
CA ARG A 125 0.26 -0.64 17.26
C ARG A 125 -0.67 -1.35 18.24
N THR A 126 -1.98 -1.31 18.03
CA THR A 126 -2.98 -1.85 18.96
C THR A 126 -3.42 -3.21 18.45
N ILE A 127 -3.16 -4.27 19.23
CA ILE A 127 -3.49 -5.68 18.93
C ILE A 127 -5.01 -5.85 18.85
#